data_AF-A0A251VIB3-F1
#
_entry.id   AF-A0A251VIB3-F1
#
_cell.length_a   1.000
_cell.length_b   1.000
_cell.length_c   1.000
_cell.angle_alpha   90.00
_cell.angle_beta   90.00
_cell.angle_gamma   90.00
#
_symmetry.space_group_name_H-M   'P 1'
#
loop_
_entity.id
_entity.type
_entity.pdbx_description
1 polymer ?
#
loop_
_entity_poly.entity_id
_entity_poly.type
_entity_poly.pdbx_seq_one_letter_code
_entity_poly.pdbx_strand_id
1 'polypeptide(L)' 'MGIIPLCFKAGEDADTLVLTGHERYNIDLPNNINEIRPGQDVTVTTDNGKSFTCTARFDTEV' A
#
# COMPACT_ATOMS: atom_id res chain seq x y z
N MET A 1 6.86 16.96 -4.04
CA MET A 1 5.54 16.29 -4.09
C MET A 1 5.73 15.00 -4.86
N GLY A 2 5.68 13.84 -4.19
CA GLY A 2 6.05 12.53 -4.76
C GLY A 2 5.86 11.38 -3.77
N ILE A 3 4.97 11.58 -2.79
CA ILE A 3 4.62 10.59 -1.77
C ILE A 3 3.36 9.89 -2.27
N ILE A 4 3.32 8.56 -2.18
CA ILE A 4 2.14 7.77 -2.53
C ILE A 4 1.30 7.60 -1.26
N PRO A 5 0.10 8.21 -1.19
CA PRO A 5 -0.79 8.02 -0.05
C PRO A 5 -1.41 6.63 -0.11
N LEU A 6 -1.06 5.76 0.83
CA LEU A 6 -1.67 4.44 1.00
C LEU A 6 -2.69 4.46 2.13
N CYS A 7 -3.73 3.64 2.00
CA CYS A 7 -4.77 3.46 2.99
C CYS A 7 -5.00 1.96 3.23
N PHE A 8 -5.11 1.55 4.49
CA PHE A 8 -5.56 0.22 4.84
C PHE A 8 -7.00 -0.03 4.33
N LYS A 9 -7.37 -1.30 4.15
CA LYS A 9 -8.75 -1.65 3.85
C LYS A 9 -9.67 -1.37 5.04
N ALA A 10 -10.97 -1.30 4.76
CA ALA A 10 -11.96 -1.07 5.79
C ALA A 10 -11.90 -2.18 6.85
N GLY A 11 -11.69 -1.79 8.11
CA GLY A 11 -11.55 -2.73 9.22
C GLY A 11 -10.13 -3.26 9.44
N GLU A 12 -9.16 -2.82 8.65
CA GLU A 12 -7.75 -3.10 8.85
C GLU A 12 -7.01 -1.85 9.34
N ASP A 13 -6.00 -2.08 10.15
CA ASP A 13 -5.08 -1.09 10.70
C ASP A 13 -3.77 -1.78 11.13
N ALA A 14 -2.85 -1.01 11.72
CA ALA A 14 -1.57 -1.54 12.17
C ALA A 14 -1.74 -2.63 13.25
N ASP A 15 -2.68 -2.46 14.18
CA ASP A 15 -2.85 -3.37 15.30
C ASP A 15 -3.47 -4.71 14.87
N THR A 16 -4.50 -4.67 14.01
CA THR A 16 -5.16 -5.85 13.43
C THR A 16 -4.24 -6.66 12.53
N LEU A 17 -3.34 -5.98 11.80
CA LEU A 17 -2.29 -6.62 11.00
C LEU A 17 -1.02 -6.95 11.83
N VAL A 18 -1.01 -6.56 13.11
CA VAL A 18 0.08 -6.77 14.08
C VAL A 18 1.41 -6.20 13.54
N LEU A 19 1.35 -5.02 12.91
CA LEU A 19 2.49 -4.30 12.36
C LEU A 19 3.12 -3.46 13.47
N THR A 20 4.44 -3.57 13.61
CA THR A 20 5.19 -2.85 14.65
C THR A 20 5.80 -1.54 14.15
N GLY A 21 5.90 -1.38 12.83
CA GLY A 21 6.60 -0.26 12.18
C GLY A 21 8.11 -0.46 12.08
N HIS A 22 8.64 -1.58 12.56
CA HIS A 22 10.06 -1.95 12.46
C HIS A 22 10.36 -2.88 11.29
N GLU A 23 9.32 -3.38 10.60
CA GLU A 23 9.44 -4.22 9.42
C GLU A 23 9.98 -3.44 8.23
N ARG A 24 10.58 -4.15 7.28
CA ARG A 24 10.83 -3.61 5.94
C ARG A 24 9.62 -3.88 5.07
N TYR A 25 9.00 -2.82 4.58
CA TYR A 25 7.83 -2.87 3.72
C TYR A 25 8.25 -2.81 2.25
N ASN A 26 7.79 -3.77 1.46
CA ASN A 26 7.91 -3.78 0.02
C ASN A 26 6.52 -3.60 -0.60
N ILE A 27 6.36 -2.52 -1.37
CA ILE A 27 5.08 -2.11 -1.95
C ILE A 27 5.14 -2.46 -3.44
N ASP A 28 4.32 -3.41 -3.86
CA ASP A 28 4.27 -3.86 -5.24
C ASP A 28 3.42 -2.88 -6.07
N LEU A 29 4.13 -2.02 -6.81
CA LEU A 29 3.54 -1.06 -7.75
C LEU A 29 3.83 -1.51 -9.18
N PRO A 30 2.90 -1.31 -10.12
CA PRO A 30 3.17 -1.60 -11.51
C PRO A 30 4.34 -0.76 -12.03
N ASN A 31 5.20 -1.36 -12.85
CA ASN A 31 6.40 -0.72 -13.40
C ASN A 31 6.06 0.39 -14.41
N ASN A 32 4.81 0.48 -14.86
CA ASN A 32 4.34 1.45 -15.83
C ASN A 32 3.35 2.41 -15.16
N ILE A 33 3.65 3.71 -15.21
CA ILE A 33 2.81 4.75 -14.59
C ILE A 33 1.41 4.80 -15.19
N ASN A 34 1.25 4.42 -16.47
CA ASN A 34 -0.06 4.39 -17.14
C ASN A 34 -0.99 3.28 -16.59
N GLU A 35 -0.45 2.35 -15.80
CA GLU A 35 -1.22 1.28 -15.16
C GLU A 35 -1.65 1.68 -13.75
N ILE A 36 -1.12 2.78 -13.20
CA ILE A 36 -1.48 3.30 -11.90
C ILE A 36 -2.83 4.01 -12.02
N ARG A 37 -3.81 3.56 -11.24
CA ARG A 37 -5.15 4.19 -11.19
C ARG A 37 -5.44 4.79 -9.82
N PRO A 38 -6.16 5.93 -9.75
CA PRO A 38 -6.77 6.40 -8.51
C PRO A 38 -7.60 5.31 -7.84
N GLY A 39 -7.37 5.09 -6.54
CA GLY A 39 -8.09 4.07 -5.77
C GLY A 39 -7.68 2.63 -6.08
N GLN A 40 -6.56 2.41 -6.78
CA GLN A 40 -6.04 1.08 -7.05
C GLN A 40 -5.59 0.37 -5.78
N ASP A 41 -5.81 -0.94 -5.74
CA ASP A 41 -5.25 -1.80 -4.71
C ASP A 41 -3.82 -2.23 -5.03
N VAL A 42 -2.96 -2.14 -4.03
CA VAL A 42 -1.54 -2.49 -4.08
C VAL A 42 -1.23 -3.50 -2.99
N THR A 43 -0.36 -4.45 -3.30
CA THR A 43 0.07 -5.45 -2.32
C THR A 43 1.26 -4.92 -1.56
N VAL A 44 1.19 -4.99 -0.24
CA VAL A 44 2.30 -4.65 0.65
C VAL A 44 2.77 -5.93 1.32
N THR A 45 4.03 -6.26 1.10
CA THR A 45 4.70 -7.39 1.76
C THR A 45 5.72 -6.88 2.76
N THR A 46 5.99 -7.66 3.78
CA THR A 46 6.98 -7.33 4.82
C THR A 46 8.03 -8.43 4.90
N ASP A 47 9.22 -8.08 5.38
CA ASP A 47 10.33 -9.03 5.56
C ASP A 47 10.06 -10.09 6.64
N ASN A 48 9.06 -9.88 7.50
CA ASN A 48 8.61 -10.88 8.47
C ASN A 48 7.57 -11.88 7.88
N GLY A 49 7.27 -11.79 6.58
CA GLY A 49 6.40 -12.71 5.86
C GLY A 49 4.92 -12.34 5.83
N LYS A 50 4.51 -11.20 6.41
CA LYS A 50 3.13 -10.71 6.29
C LYS A 50 2.89 -10.04 4.94
N SER A 51 1.69 -10.24 4.40
CA SER A 51 1.21 -9.62 3.18
C SER A 51 -0.20 -9.10 3.41
N PHE A 52 -0.48 -7.88 2.95
CA PHE A 52 -1.79 -7.24 3.06
C PHE A 52 -2.00 -6.27 1.89
N THR A 53 -3.25 -5.87 1.69
CA THR A 53 -3.63 -4.99 0.59
C THR A 53 -3.87 -3.58 1.09
N CYS A 54 -3.31 -2.58 0.42
CA CYS A 54 -3.62 -1.17 0.64
C CYS A 54 -4.26 -0.57 -0.59
N THR A 55 -5.08 0.46 -0.41
CA THR A 55 -5.59 1.27 -1.51
C THR A 55 -4.72 2.51 -1.68
N ALA A 56 -4.21 2.72 -2.89
CA ALA A 56 -3.49 3.93 -3.28
C ALA A 56 -4.47 5.07 -3.57
N ARG A 57 -4.49 6.07 -2.69
CA ARG A 57 -5.44 7.20 -2.73
C ARG A 57 -4.89 8.37 -3.53
N PHE A 58 -4.57 8.14 -4.81
CA PHE A 58 -4.32 9.25 -5.71
C PHE A 58 -5.64 10.03 -5.90
N ASP A 59 -5.63 11.34 -5.66
CA ASP A 59 -6.82 12.20 -5.79
C ASP A 59 -7.12 12.56 -7.26
N THR A 60 -6.12 12.48 -8.13
CA THR A 60 -6.22 12.69 -9.58
C THR A 60 -5.41 11.63 -10.32
N GLU A 61 -5.73 11.40 -11.60
CA GLU A 61 -4.82 10.68 -12.50
C GLU A 61 -3.45 11.38 -12.49
N VAL A 62 -2.38 10.57 -12.47
CA VAL A 62 -0.98 11.03 -12.43
C VAL A 62 -0.35 10.99 -13.81
#